data_AF-W4QAH9-F1
#
_entry.id   AF-W4QAH9-F1
#
_cell.length_a   1.000
_cell.length_b   1.000
_cell.length_c   1.000
_cell.angle_alpha   90.00
_cell.angle_beta   90.00
_cell.angle_gamma   90.00
#
_symmetry.space_group_name_H-M   'P 1'
#
loop_
_entity.id
_entity.type
_entity.pdbx_description
1 polymer ?
#
loop_
_entity_poly.entity_id
_entity_poly.type
_entity_poly.pdbx_seq_one_letter_code
_entity_poly.pdbx_strand_id
1 'polypeptide(L)'
;MYTPDTPDGEVSFVGIQTNLEPLGENEYKMTFVDLETNHVTALVLRKDYTFPLLIIGGIIFMIGLIQGSYWAHRRIWFQQVDNEFIIAGHTNKNYLSLRKDIDEILEGTTIPSPIDQLEKEEKDKETTN
;
A
#
# COMPACT_ATOMS: atom_id res chain seq x y z
N MET A 1 25.21 -16.72 -57.11
CA MET A 1 24.25 -16.55 -58.21
C MET A 1 25.00 -16.91 -59.48
N TYR A 2 24.46 -17.84 -60.27
CA TYR A 2 25.06 -18.24 -61.55
C TYR A 2 24.17 -17.68 -62.66
N THR A 3 24.74 -16.89 -63.56
CA THR A 3 24.04 -16.35 -64.73
C THR A 3 24.72 -16.85 -66.01
N PRO A 4 24.04 -16.79 -67.17
CA PRO A 4 24.63 -17.22 -68.45
C PRO A 4 25.94 -16.48 -68.80
N ASP A 5 26.08 -15.24 -68.33
CA ASP A 5 27.22 -14.37 -68.60
C ASP A 5 28.36 -14.54 -67.58
N THR A 6 28.09 -15.05 -66.36
CA THR A 6 29.11 -15.34 -65.33
C THR A 6 29.04 -16.80 -64.82
N PRO A 7 29.73 -17.74 -65.49
CA PRO A 7 29.69 -19.17 -65.15
C PRO A 7 30.39 -19.51 -63.83
N ASP A 8 31.36 -18.69 -63.42
CA ASP A 8 32.16 -18.88 -62.20
C ASP A 8 31.39 -18.53 -60.91
N GLY A 9 30.26 -17.83 -61.05
CA GLY A 9 29.31 -17.54 -59.98
C GLY A 9 29.66 -16.31 -59.13
N GLU A 10 28.67 -15.44 -58.92
CA GLU A 10 28.78 -14.26 -58.07
C GLU A 10 28.26 -14.54 -56.65
N VAL A 11 28.81 -13.89 -55.63
CA VAL A 11 28.36 -14.05 -54.23
C VAL A 11 27.83 -12.73 -53.71
N SER A 12 26.54 -12.69 -53.38
CA SER A 12 25.87 -11.53 -52.80
C SER A 12 25.23 -11.92 -51.47
N PHE A 13 25.49 -11.12 -50.42
CA PHE A 13 24.87 -11.31 -49.11
C PHE A 13 23.67 -10.38 -48.99
N VAL A 14 22.48 -10.96 -49.08
CA VAL A 14 21.22 -10.21 -49.04
C VAL A 14 20.67 -10.21 -47.62
N GLY A 15 20.71 -9.05 -46.96
CA GLY A 15 20.16 -8.84 -45.62
C GLY A 15 18.89 -8.02 -45.64
N ILE A 16 18.07 -8.15 -44.60
CA ILE A 16 16.87 -7.32 -44.41
C ILE A 16 17.32 -5.84 -44.31
N GLN A 17 16.93 -5.02 -45.30
CA GLN A 17 17.29 -3.60 -45.46
C GLN A 17 18.79 -3.29 -45.66
N THR A 18 19.67 -4.28 -45.81
CA THR A 18 21.09 -4.03 -46.09
C THR A 18 21.67 -5.16 -46.92
N ASN A 19 22.09 -4.85 -48.14
CA ASN A 19 22.80 -5.79 -49.00
C ASN A 19 24.29 -5.42 -49.00
N LEU A 20 25.14 -6.41 -48.74
CA LEU A 20 26.58 -6.27 -48.75
C LEU A 20 27.14 -7.18 -49.84
N GLU A 21 28.03 -6.63 -50.67
CA GLU A 21 28.71 -7.34 -51.75
C GLU A 21 30.18 -7.49 -51.38
N PRO A 22 30.55 -8.58 -50.66
CA PRO A 22 31.84 -8.67 -50.00
C PRO A 22 33.03 -8.98 -50.94
N LEU A 23 32.78 -9.35 -52.20
CA LEU A 23 33.80 -9.88 -53.11
C LEU A 23 34.07 -9.01 -54.36
N GLY A 24 33.50 -7.80 -54.44
CA GLY A 24 33.70 -6.85 -55.55
C GLY A 24 32.38 -6.30 -56.11
N GLU A 25 32.45 -5.54 -57.20
CA GLU A 25 31.27 -5.08 -57.95
C GLU A 25 30.63 -6.26 -58.69
N ASN A 26 29.40 -6.62 -58.35
CA ASN A 26 28.63 -7.65 -59.06
C ASN A 26 27.78 -7.01 -60.18
N GLU A 27 27.59 -7.71 -61.30
CA GLU A 27 26.71 -7.18 -62.38
C GLU A 27 25.21 -7.27 -62.01
N TYR A 28 24.84 -8.22 -61.14
CA TYR A 28 23.46 -8.45 -60.76
C TYR A 28 23.23 -8.30 -59.25
N LYS A 29 22.29 -7.41 -58.88
CA LYS A 29 21.93 -7.12 -57.48
C LYS A 29 20.57 -7.70 -57.11
N MET A 30 20.55 -8.54 -56.07
CA MET A 30 19.30 -9.03 -55.45
C MET A 30 18.97 -8.16 -54.24
N THR A 31 17.76 -7.59 -54.18
CA THR A 31 17.30 -6.72 -53.07
C THR A 31 15.89 -7.08 -52.64
N PHE A 32 15.63 -7.05 -51.33
CA PHE A 32 14.27 -7.15 -50.79
C PHE A 32 13.49 -5.87 -51.13
N VAL A 33 12.44 -6.01 -51.94
CA VAL A 33 11.64 -4.87 -52.43
C VAL A 33 10.61 -4.42 -51.40
N ASP A 34 10.02 -5.36 -50.65
CA ASP A 34 9.01 -5.06 -49.64
C ASP A 34 9.01 -6.13 -48.54
N LEU A 35 9.02 -5.69 -47.30
CA LEU A 35 9.05 -6.54 -46.12
C LEU A 35 8.02 -6.00 -45.12
N GLU A 36 6.82 -6.54 -45.16
CA GLU A 36 5.79 -6.28 -44.16
C GLU A 36 6.19 -6.94 -42.83
N THR A 37 6.74 -6.14 -41.92
CA THR A 37 7.03 -6.59 -40.55
C THR A 37 5.79 -6.39 -39.68
N ASN A 38 5.31 -7.47 -39.05
CA ASN A 38 4.18 -7.39 -38.15
C ASN A 38 4.63 -6.90 -36.77
N HIS A 39 4.06 -5.78 -36.31
CA HIS A 39 4.30 -5.27 -34.96
C HIS A 39 3.51 -6.09 -33.93
N VAL A 40 4.09 -7.19 -33.46
CA VAL A 40 3.53 -7.97 -32.36
C VAL A 40 4.10 -7.46 -31.03
N THR A 41 3.26 -6.87 -30.19
CA THR A 41 3.61 -6.62 -28.79
C THR A 41 3.33 -7.91 -28.02
N ALA A 42 4.38 -8.58 -27.54
CA ALA A 42 4.26 -9.81 -26.74
C ALA A 42 3.73 -9.54 -25.32
N LEU A 43 2.59 -8.86 -25.20
CA LEU A 43 1.97 -8.54 -23.92
C LEU A 43 1.15 -9.74 -23.44
N VAL A 44 1.72 -10.50 -22.50
CA VAL A 44 1.03 -11.63 -21.87
C VAL A 44 0.17 -11.11 -20.72
N LEU A 45 -1.13 -10.92 -20.98
CA LEU A 45 -2.10 -10.61 -19.92
C LEU A 45 -2.56 -11.90 -19.25
N ARG A 46 -2.23 -12.08 -17.95
CA ARG A 46 -2.71 -13.21 -17.14
C ARG A 46 -3.81 -12.75 -16.19
N LYS A 47 -4.98 -13.37 -16.29
CA LYS A 47 -6.09 -13.14 -15.37
C LYS A 47 -5.96 -14.07 -14.16
N ASP A 48 -5.68 -13.50 -12.99
CA ASP A 48 -5.66 -14.22 -11.72
C ASP A 48 -6.95 -13.95 -10.93
N TYR A 49 -7.76 -14.99 -10.74
CA TYR A 49 -9.00 -14.93 -9.97
C TYR A 49 -8.79 -15.08 -8.46
N THR A 50 -7.56 -15.34 -8.01
CA THR A 50 -7.21 -15.45 -6.59
C THR A 50 -7.12 -14.07 -5.93
N PHE A 51 -6.85 -13.03 -6.71
CA PHE A 51 -6.63 -11.67 -6.20
C PHE A 51 -7.83 -11.10 -5.41
N PRO A 52 -9.10 -11.20 -5.89
CA PRO A 52 -10.26 -10.80 -5.09
C PRO A 52 -10.39 -11.56 -3.76
N LEU A 53 -10.06 -12.86 -3.75
CA LEU A 53 -10.13 -13.68 -2.53
C LEU A 53 -9.11 -13.20 -1.49
N LEU A 54 -7.88 -12.90 -1.92
CA LEU A 54 -6.83 -12.36 -1.05
C LEU A 54 -7.20 -10.98 -0.51
N ILE A 55 -7.81 -10.12 -1.33
CA ILE A 55 -8.29 -8.80 -0.89
C ILE A 55 -9.35 -8.95 0.19
N ILE A 56 -10.37 -9.79 -0.03
CA ILE A 56 -11.44 -10.00 0.95
C ILE A 56 -10.88 -10.55 2.26
N GLY A 57 -9.99 -11.55 2.19
CA GLY A 57 -9.31 -12.09 3.36
C GLY A 57 -8.47 -11.04 4.10
N GLY A 58 -7.74 -10.22 3.35
CA GLY A 58 -6.95 -9.12 3.89
C GLY A 58 -7.79 -8.05 4.60
N ILE A 59 -8.96 -7.72 4.05
CA ILE A 59 -9.90 -6.77 4.67
C ILE A 59 -10.43 -7.32 5.99
N ILE A 60 -10.90 -8.57 6.01
CA ILE A 60 -11.42 -9.22 7.23
C ILE A 60 -10.32 -9.26 8.30
N PHE A 61 -9.10 -9.61 7.91
CA PHE A 61 -7.95 -9.62 8.79
C PHE A 61 -7.62 -8.23 9.36
N MET A 62 -7.63 -7.20 8.52
CA MET A 62 -7.36 -5.82 8.95
C MET A 62 -8.42 -5.32 9.94
N ILE A 63 -9.69 -5.66 9.74
CA ILE A 63 -10.76 -5.35 10.70
C ILE A 63 -10.45 -6.00 12.05
N GLY A 64 -10.05 -7.28 12.06
CA GLY A 64 -9.67 -7.98 13.29
C GLY A 64 -8.47 -7.35 14.00
N LEU A 65 -7.44 -6.94 13.27
CA LEU A 65 -6.28 -6.23 13.83
C LEU A 65 -6.68 -4.89 14.46
N ILE A 66 -7.53 -4.12 13.78
CA ILE A 66 -8.03 -2.85 14.31
C ILE A 66 -8.85 -3.11 15.57
N GLN A 67 -9.73 -4.09 15.56
CA GLN A 67 -10.51 -4.44 16.75
C GLN A 67 -9.59 -4.83 17.92
N GLY A 68 -8.65 -5.75 17.72
CA GLY A 68 -7.75 -6.21 18.78
C GLY A 68 -6.80 -5.12 19.30
N SER A 69 -6.31 -4.24 18.41
CA SER A 69 -5.36 -3.18 18.76
C SER A 69 -6.03 -1.99 19.46
N TYR A 70 -7.23 -1.60 18.99
CA TYR A 70 -7.88 -0.37 19.45
C TYR A 70 -8.96 -0.59 20.52
N TRP A 71 -9.50 -1.81 20.71
CA TRP A 71 -10.34 -2.11 21.87
C TRP A 71 -9.49 -2.28 23.14
N ALA A 72 -9.01 -1.16 23.68
CA ALA A 72 -8.54 -1.12 25.05
C ALA A 72 -9.71 -1.47 25.97
N HIS A 73 -9.53 -2.49 26.82
CA HIS A 73 -10.48 -2.82 27.87
C HIS A 73 -10.47 -1.67 28.89
N ARG A 74 -11.46 -0.79 28.81
CA ARG A 74 -11.68 0.29 29.77
C ARG A 74 -12.90 -0.03 30.63
N ARG A 75 -12.76 0.09 31.95
CA ARG A 75 -13.84 -0.14 32.90
C ARG A 75 -14.03 1.11 33.75
N ILE A 76 -15.24 1.64 33.72
CA ILE A 76 -15.66 2.80 34.50
C ILE A 76 -16.72 2.31 35.46
N TRP A 77 -16.55 2.63 36.74
CA TRP A 77 -17.51 2.38 37.79
C TRP A 77 -18.09 3.70 38.27
N PHE A 78 -19.40 3.70 38.48
CA PHE A 78 -20.15 4.84 39.00
C PHE A 78 -20.93 4.38 40.22
N GLN A 79 -20.74 5.05 41.36
CA GLN A 79 -21.45 4.74 42.60
C GLN A 79 -21.98 6.02 43.24
N GLN A 80 -23.23 5.99 43.70
CA GLN A 80 -23.84 7.05 44.49
C GLN A 80 -23.93 6.60 45.96
N VAL A 81 -23.38 7.38 46.88
CA VAL A 81 -23.44 7.12 48.33
C VAL A 81 -23.80 8.42 49.04
N ASP A 82 -24.87 8.41 49.83
CA ASP A 82 -25.25 9.50 50.75
C ASP A 82 -25.12 10.93 50.18
N ASN A 83 -25.58 11.09 48.93
CA ASN A 83 -25.60 12.35 48.18
C ASN A 83 -24.27 12.77 47.50
N GLU A 84 -23.26 11.90 47.52
CA GLU A 84 -21.99 12.05 46.79
C GLU A 84 -21.91 11.05 45.62
N PHE A 85 -21.31 11.49 44.51
CA PHE A 85 -21.03 10.67 43.34
C PHE A 85 -19.55 10.31 43.29
N ILE A 86 -19.26 9.01 43.34
CA ILE A 86 -17.91 8.47 43.24
C ILE A 86 -17.74 7.84 41.87
N ILE A 87 -16.78 8.37 41.11
CA ILE A 87 -16.40 7.88 39.79
C ILE A 87 -15.00 7.29 39.89
N ALA A 88 -14.86 6.01 39.54
CA ALA A 88 -13.57 5.33 39.48
C ALA A 88 -13.41 4.69 38.11
N GLY A 89 -12.24 4.85 37.49
CA GLY A 89 -11.95 4.28 36.18
C GLY A 89 -10.58 3.64 36.18
N HIS A 90 -10.49 2.42 35.63
CA HIS A 90 -9.20 1.78 35.36
C HIS A 90 -8.99 1.65 33.85
N THR A 91 -7.83 2.12 33.39
CA THR A 91 -7.36 2.01 32.01
C THR A 91 -5.93 1.49 32.01
N ASN A 92 -5.59 0.69 31.00
CA ASN A 92 -4.26 0.09 30.88
C ASN A 92 -3.23 1.12 30.39
N LYS A 93 -3.56 1.92 29.37
CA LYS A 93 -2.59 2.81 28.70
C LYS A 93 -3.08 4.17 28.24
N ASN A 94 -4.38 4.47 28.32
CA ASN A 94 -4.90 5.72 27.77
C ASN A 94 -5.82 6.43 28.77
N TYR A 95 -5.18 7.17 29.69
CA TYR A 95 -5.86 7.98 30.70
C TYR A 95 -6.54 9.22 30.09
N LEU A 96 -5.91 9.86 29.11
CA LEU A 96 -6.48 11.05 28.46
C LEU A 96 -7.80 10.76 27.75
N SER A 97 -7.91 9.62 27.04
CA SER A 97 -9.19 9.22 26.45
C SER A 97 -10.22 8.85 27.50
N LEU A 98 -9.83 8.21 28.61
CA LEU A 98 -10.75 7.93 29.72
C LEU A 98 -11.30 9.23 30.33
N ARG A 99 -10.44 10.23 30.54
CA ARG A 99 -10.84 11.56 31.01
C ARG A 99 -11.79 12.23 30.03
N LYS A 100 -11.50 12.20 28.73
CA LYS A 100 -12.40 12.73 27.68
C LYS A 100 -13.76 12.03 27.66
N ASP A 101 -13.78 10.70 27.74
CA ASP A 101 -15.03 9.93 27.81
C ASP A 101 -15.86 10.34 29.06
N ILE A 102 -15.20 10.54 30.20
CA ILE A 102 -15.86 11.00 31.44
C ILE A 102 -16.34 12.46 31.30
N ASP A 103 -15.53 13.35 30.74
CA ASP A 103 -15.90 14.75 30.50
C ASP A 103 -17.09 14.87 29.55
N GLU A 104 -17.13 14.07 28.48
CA GLU A 104 -18.26 14.03 27.53
C GLU A 104 -19.56 13.52 28.20
N ILE A 105 -19.46 12.55 29.11
CA ILE A 105 -20.61 12.09 29.92
C ILE A 105 -21.08 13.19 30.89
N LEU A 106 -20.16 14.02 31.39
CA LEU A 106 -20.43 15.03 32.42
C LEU A 106 -20.82 16.41 31.86
N GLU A 107 -20.58 16.69 30.57
CA GLU A 107 -20.80 18.00 29.91
C GLU A 107 -22.24 18.53 30.04
N GLY A 108 -23.21 17.63 30.25
CA GLY A 108 -24.63 17.96 30.50
C GLY A 108 -25.07 17.92 31.96
N THR A 109 -24.15 17.73 32.91
CA THR A 109 -24.48 17.53 34.34
C THR A 109 -23.94 18.66 35.22
N THR A 110 -24.46 18.80 36.44
CA THR A 110 -23.95 19.75 37.45
C THR A 110 -22.66 19.25 38.12
N ILE A 111 -22.13 18.10 37.71
CA ILE A 111 -20.97 17.46 38.33
C ILE A 111 -19.70 17.99 37.66
N PRO A 112 -18.73 18.54 38.41
CA PRO A 112 -17.49 19.03 37.84
C PRO A 112 -16.62 17.89 37.31
N SER A 113 -15.81 18.20 36.28
CA SER A 113 -14.82 17.26 35.73
C SER A 113 -13.90 16.72 36.84
N PRO A 114 -13.68 15.40 36.93
CA PRO A 114 -12.82 14.81 37.95
C PRO A 114 -11.37 15.28 37.78
N ILE A 115 -10.79 15.76 38.88
CA ILE A 115 -9.38 16.17 38.94
C ILE A 115 -8.54 14.94 39.28
N ASP A 116 -7.49 14.71 38.49
CA ASP A 116 -6.54 13.62 38.74
C ASP A 116 -5.78 13.86 40.06
N GLN A 117 -5.67 12.83 40.89
CA GLN A 117 -4.90 12.86 42.13
C GLN A 117 -3.39 13.03 41.86
N LEU A 118 -2.88 12.45 40.76
CA LEU A 118 -1.49 12.59 40.33
C LEU A 118 -1.18 14.01 39.82
N GLU A 119 -2.06 14.60 38.99
CA GLU A 119 -1.89 16.00 38.54
C GLU A 119 -1.92 16.97 39.73
N LYS A 120 -2.71 16.67 40.76
CA LYS A 120 -2.77 17.48 41.98
C LYS A 120 -1.47 17.39 42.79
N GLU A 121 -0.95 16.18 43.00
CA GLU A 121 0.33 15.98 43.70
C GLU A 121 1.53 16.60 42.98
N GLU A 122 1.55 16.64 41.64
CA GLU A 122 2.63 17.29 40.88
C GLU A 122 2.56 18.83 40.99
N LYS A 123 1.36 19.40 40.88
CA LYS A 123 1.17 20.87 41.05
C LYS A 123 1.51 21.36 42.45
N ASP A 124 1.17 20.58 43.47
CA ASP A 124 1.47 20.92 44.87
C ASP A 124 2.98 20.86 45.16
N LYS A 125 3.74 20.02 44.44
CA LYS A 125 5.22 19.97 44.52
C LYS A 125 5.90 21.11 43.79
N GLU A 126 5.36 21.57 42.66
CA GLU A 126 5.90 22.72 41.90
C GLU A 126 5.66 24.06 42.61
N THR A 127 4.59 24.21 43.38
CA THR A 127 4.28 25.44 44.13
C THR A 127 5.03 25.58 45.46
N THR A 128 5.72 24.52 45.88
CA THR A 128 6.47 24.47 47.16
C THR A 128 7.99 24.66 46.97
N ASN A 129 8.47 24.78 45.72
CA ASN A 129 9.86 25.18 45.38
C ASN A 129 9.92 26.64 44.93
#